data_AF-A0A1H6D3G8-F1
#
_entry.id   AF-A0A1H6D3G8-F1
#
_cell.length_a   1.000
_cell.length_b   1.000
_cell.length_c   1.000
_cell.angle_alpha   90.00
_cell.angle_beta   90.00
_cell.angle_gamma   90.00
#
_symmetry.space_group_name_H-M   'P 1'
#
loop_
_entity.id
_entity.type
_entity.pdbx_description
1 polymer ?
#
loop_
_entity_poly.entity_id
_entity_poly.type
_entity_poly.pdbx_seq_one_letter_code
_entity_poly.pdbx_strand_id
1 'polypeptide(L)'
;MLELHGKVLMDAATDLLGRKGELSRELSLAVSALNGLGAFWGGDEAGQAFYTGQGGGGGYQTRSQAIVTEIEAIIDGYEKTALGLQQMSRNTDQANWNVVISLPKVSK
;
A
#
# COMPACT_ATOMS: atom_id res chain seq x y z
N MET A 1 18.27 -24.30 -7.48
CA MET A 1 17.10 -24.20 -6.57
C MET A 1 17.01 -22.82 -5.89
N LEU A 2 18.11 -22.20 -5.46
CA LEU A 2 18.10 -20.86 -4.83
C LEU A 2 17.83 -19.67 -5.76
N GLU A 3 18.27 -19.68 -7.03
CA GLU A 3 17.88 -18.67 -8.04
C GLU A 3 16.36 -18.57 -8.26
N LEU A 4 15.65 -19.70 -8.13
CA LEU A 4 14.19 -19.74 -8.24
C LEU A 4 13.52 -18.98 -7.08
N HIS A 5 14.12 -19.03 -5.88
CA HIS A 5 13.57 -18.37 -4.69
C HIS A 5 13.67 -16.85 -4.79
N GLY A 6 14.81 -16.30 -5.23
CA GLY A 6 14.96 -14.86 -5.44
C GLY A 6 13.95 -14.32 -6.45
N LYS A 7 13.80 -15.01 -7.60
CA LYS A 7 12.81 -14.64 -8.61
C LYS A 7 11.37 -14.67 -8.06
N VAL A 8 10.98 -15.72 -7.35
CA VAL A 8 9.62 -15.83 -6.78
C VAL A 8 9.33 -14.68 -5.80
N LEU A 9 10.31 -14.30 -4.97
CA LEU A 9 10.17 -13.16 -4.05
C LEU A 9 10.03 -11.83 -4.80
N MET A 10 10.81 -11.62 -5.86
CA MET A 10 10.71 -10.42 -6.69
C MET A 10 9.40 -10.34 -7.48
N ASP A 11 8.93 -11.46 -8.02
CA ASP A 11 7.64 -11.52 -8.72
C ASP A 11 6.49 -11.17 -7.75
N ALA A 12 6.50 -11.75 -6.54
CA ALA A 12 5.50 -11.46 -5.51
C ALA A 12 5.56 -9.99 -5.03
N ALA A 13 6.75 -9.43 -4.87
CA ALA A 13 6.91 -8.00 -4.57
C ALA A 13 6.34 -7.10 -5.68
N THR A 14 6.57 -7.48 -6.94
CA THR A 14 6.08 -6.74 -8.10
C THR A 14 4.56 -6.78 -8.18
N ASP A 15 3.94 -7.95 -7.94
CA ASP A 15 2.48 -8.09 -7.91
C ASP A 15 1.85 -7.22 -6.81
N LEU A 16 2.44 -7.20 -5.60
CA LEU A 16 1.98 -6.33 -4.52
C LEU A 16 2.08 -4.85 -4.86
N LEU A 17 3.17 -4.42 -5.51
CA LEU A 17 3.31 -3.03 -5.95
C LEU A 17 2.29 -2.67 -7.06
N GLY A 18 1.98 -3.61 -7.95
CA GLY A 18 0.92 -3.45 -8.95
C GLY A 18 -0.44 -3.24 -8.29
N ARG A 19 -0.82 -4.14 -7.39
CA ARG A 19 -2.07 -4.05 -6.61
C ARG A 19 -2.15 -2.77 -5.77
N LYS A 20 -1.03 -2.35 -5.17
CA LYS A 20 -0.93 -1.05 -4.48
C LYS A 20 -1.33 0.07 -5.44
N GLY A 21 -0.74 0.13 -6.63
CA GLY A 21 -1.01 1.17 -7.61
C GLY A 21 -2.47 1.20 -8.07
N GLU A 22 -3.09 0.04 -8.22
CA GLU A 22 -4.53 -0.08 -8.51
C GLU A 22 -5.39 0.43 -7.36
N LEU A 23 -5.12 -0.03 -6.14
CA LEU A 23 -5.85 0.40 -4.94
C LEU A 23 -5.73 1.91 -4.69
N SER A 24 -4.54 2.48 -4.87
CA SER A 24 -4.33 3.93 -4.75
C SER A 24 -5.15 4.74 -5.76
N ARG A 25 -5.32 4.21 -6.98
CA ARG A 25 -6.14 4.83 -8.03
C ARG A 25 -7.62 4.78 -7.67
N GLU A 26 -8.11 3.62 -7.24
CA GLU A 26 -9.50 3.43 -6.81
C GLU A 26 -9.83 4.30 -5.58
N LEU A 27 -8.92 4.37 -4.60
CA LEU A 27 -9.06 5.25 -3.46
C LEU A 27 -9.18 6.71 -3.91
N SER A 28 -8.31 7.18 -4.80
CA SER A 28 -8.35 8.58 -5.27
C SER A 28 -9.69 8.93 -5.90
N LEU A 29 -10.33 8.00 -6.62
CA LEU A 29 -11.68 8.17 -7.16
C LEU A 29 -12.74 8.18 -6.06
N ALA A 30 -12.65 7.27 -5.09
CA ALA A 30 -13.56 7.22 -3.96
C ALA A 30 -13.48 8.48 -3.09
N VAL A 31 -12.29 8.99 -2.80
CA VAL A 31 -12.08 10.26 -2.08
C VAL A 31 -12.68 11.43 -2.84
N SER A 32 -12.46 11.49 -4.16
CA SER A 32 -13.05 12.53 -5.00
C SER A 32 -14.58 12.49 -4.95
N ALA A 33 -15.17 11.28 -5.01
CA ALA A 33 -16.61 11.09 -4.89
C ALA A 33 -17.12 11.49 -3.49
N LEU A 34 -16.40 11.12 -2.43
CA LEU A 34 -16.75 11.50 -1.06
C LEU A 34 -16.71 13.03 -0.89
N ASN A 35 -15.69 13.71 -1.39
CA ASN A 35 -15.60 15.16 -1.32
C ASN A 35 -16.76 15.83 -2.09
N GLY A 36 -17.15 15.28 -3.25
CA GLY A 36 -18.30 15.76 -4.01
C GLY A 36 -19.62 15.60 -3.26
N LEU A 37 -19.86 14.45 -2.61
CA LEU A 37 -21.06 14.21 -1.80
C LEU A 37 -21.14 15.15 -0.59
N GLY A 38 -20.01 15.46 0.05
CA GLY A 38 -19.97 16.43 1.15
C GLY A 38 -20.42 17.83 0.71
N ALA A 39 -20.02 18.26 -0.49
CA ALA A 39 -20.38 19.55 -1.06
C ALA A 39 -21.85 19.65 -1.52
N PHE A 40 -22.54 18.51 -1.73
CA PHE A 40 -23.93 18.47 -2.21
C PHE A 40 -24.92 19.06 -1.20
N TRP A 41 -24.69 18.89 0.09
CA TRP A 41 -25.66 19.23 1.13
C TRP A 41 -25.84 20.74 1.40
N GLY A 42 -25.14 21.60 0.65
CA GLY A 42 -25.28 23.06 0.77
C GLY A 42 -24.68 23.61 2.07
N GLY A 43 -24.76 24.93 2.23
CA GLY A 43 -24.19 25.66 3.38
C GLY A 43 -25.20 26.02 4.47
N ASP A 44 -26.44 25.52 4.38
CA ASP A 44 -27.47 25.77 5.39
C ASP A 44 -27.20 24.98 6.69
N GLU A 45 -28.03 25.19 7.72
CA GLU A 45 -27.83 24.59 9.03
C GLU A 45 -27.87 23.05 8.98
N ALA A 46 -28.72 22.47 8.13
CA ALA A 46 -28.83 21.03 7.97
C ALA A 46 -27.61 20.44 7.24
N GLY A 47 -27.12 21.11 6.19
CA GLY A 47 -25.90 20.75 5.49
C GLY A 47 -24.66 20.85 6.37
N GLN A 48 -24.54 21.92 7.16
CA GLN A 48 -23.45 22.08 8.13
C GLN A 48 -23.50 21.02 9.23
N ALA A 49 -24.70 20.72 9.75
CA ALA A 49 -24.91 19.66 10.74
C ALA A 49 -24.54 18.27 10.19
N PHE A 50 -24.87 17.98 8.93
CA PHE A 50 -24.46 16.76 8.26
C PHE A 50 -22.92 16.71 8.08
N TYR A 51 -22.33 17.80 7.59
CA TYR A 51 -20.91 17.85 7.26
C TYR A 51 -20.02 17.76 8.50
N THR A 52 -20.31 18.60 9.50
CA THR A 52 -19.50 18.73 10.73
C THR A 52 -19.94 17.78 11.85
N GLY A 53 -21.22 17.41 11.88
CA GLY A 53 -21.82 16.58 12.94
C GLY A 53 -22.65 17.40 13.93
N GLN A 54 -23.48 16.72 14.72
CA GLN A 54 -24.25 17.29 15.84
C GLN A 54 -24.25 16.34 17.03
N GLY A 55 -24.45 16.88 18.23
CA GLY A 55 -24.65 16.08 19.45
C GLY A 55 -23.44 15.27 19.91
N GLY A 56 -22.22 15.70 19.57
CA GLY A 56 -20.97 15.03 19.95
C GLY A 56 -20.56 13.86 19.03
N GLY A 57 -21.35 13.55 18.00
CA GLY A 57 -20.97 12.62 16.95
C GLY A 57 -20.23 13.33 15.81
N GLY A 58 -19.15 12.73 15.30
CA GLY A 58 -18.45 13.23 14.11
C GLY A 58 -19.33 13.14 12.87
N GLY A 59 -19.39 14.25 12.12
CA GLY A 59 -20.15 14.35 10.87
C GLY A 59 -19.51 13.60 9.70
N TYR A 60 -20.03 13.88 8.50
CA TYR A 60 -19.54 13.32 7.26
C TYR A 60 -18.03 13.48 7.07
N GLN A 61 -17.49 14.67 7.37
CA GLN A 61 -16.07 14.96 7.24
C GLN A 61 -15.22 13.98 8.07
N THR A 62 -15.54 13.84 9.36
CA THR A 62 -14.80 12.94 10.27
C THR A 62 -14.83 11.49 9.77
N ARG A 63 -15.99 11.01 9.33
CA ARG A 63 -16.15 9.63 8.85
C ARG A 63 -15.40 9.40 7.54
N SER A 64 -15.51 10.32 6.59
CA SER A 64 -14.78 10.23 5.33
C SER A 64 -13.27 10.21 5.55
N GLN A 65 -12.76 11.04 6.46
CA GLN A 65 -11.34 11.12 6.76
C GLN A 65 -10.82 9.87 7.49
N ALA A 66 -11.63 9.27 8.37
CA ALA A 66 -11.30 7.99 9.00
C ALA A 66 -11.17 6.86 7.95
N ILE A 67 -12.12 6.77 7.01
CA ILE A 67 -12.07 5.79 5.91
C ILE A 67 -10.82 5.99 5.04
N VAL A 68 -10.48 7.24 4.69
CA VAL A 68 -9.26 7.54 3.93
C VAL A 68 -8.02 7.05 4.66
N THR A 69 -7.94 7.33 5.97
CA THR A 69 -6.80 6.94 6.81
C THR A 69 -6.64 5.42 6.86
N GLU A 70 -7.73 4.66 6.98
CA GLU A 70 -7.70 3.20 6.98
C GLU A 70 -7.20 2.63 5.65
N ILE A 71 -7.63 3.20 4.52
CA ILE A 71 -7.21 2.72 3.19
C ILE A 71 -5.74 3.09 2.91
N GLU A 72 -5.29 4.28 3.33
CA GLU A 72 -3.88 4.66 3.27
C GLU A 72 -3.00 3.69 4.07
N ALA A 73 -3.44 3.27 5.26
CA ALA A 73 -2.72 2.28 6.07
C ALA A 73 -2.60 0.91 5.37
N ILE A 74 -3.63 0.49 4.63
CA ILE A 74 -3.60 -0.73 3.82
C ILE A 74 -2.58 -0.58 2.67
N ILE A 75 -2.63 0.53 1.93
CA ILE A 75 -1.69 0.85 0.84
C ILE A 75 -0.24 0.81 1.33
N ASP A 76 0.02 1.42 2.48
CA ASP A 76 1.31 1.38 3.17
C ASP A 76 1.75 -0.05 3.52
N GLY A 77 0.81 -0.90 3.93
CA GLY A 77 1.05 -2.31 4.22
C GLY A 77 1.53 -3.10 2.99
N TYR A 78 0.94 -2.85 1.82
CA TYR A 78 1.38 -3.48 0.56
C TYR A 78 2.80 -3.07 0.20
N GLU A 79 3.14 -1.79 0.35
CA GLU A 79 4.50 -1.29 0.10
C GLU A 79 5.52 -1.90 1.04
N LYS A 80 5.25 -1.87 2.35
CA LYS A 80 6.17 -2.42 3.36
C LYS A 80 6.41 -3.92 3.13
N THR A 81 5.36 -4.65 2.77
CA THR A 81 5.46 -6.09 2.46
C THR A 81 6.30 -6.32 1.20
N ALA A 82 6.05 -5.57 0.13
CA ALA A 82 6.83 -5.67 -1.11
C ALA A 82 8.32 -5.35 -0.89
N LEU A 83 8.63 -4.30 -0.12
CA LEU A 83 10.01 -3.93 0.23
C LEU A 83 10.71 -5.04 1.03
N GLY A 84 9.99 -5.68 1.96
CA GLY A 84 10.48 -6.85 2.71
C GLY A 84 10.84 -8.01 1.79
N LEU A 85 9.96 -8.35 0.83
CA LEU A 85 10.20 -9.40 -0.15
C LEU A 85 11.39 -9.09 -1.08
N GLN A 86 11.53 -7.84 -1.54
CA GLN A 86 12.69 -7.40 -2.31
C GLN A 86 13.99 -7.55 -1.51
N GLN A 87 13.97 -7.21 -0.23
CA GLN A 87 15.14 -7.39 0.64
C GLN A 87 15.49 -8.88 0.80
N MET A 88 14.49 -9.75 0.97
CA MET A 88 14.71 -11.20 1.04
C MET A 88 15.30 -11.75 -0.27
N SER A 89 14.86 -11.26 -1.44
CA SER A 89 15.46 -11.64 -2.72
C SER A 89 16.94 -11.24 -2.78
N ARG A 90 17.26 -9.98 -2.45
CA ARG A 90 18.64 -9.49 -2.45
C ARG A 90 19.55 -10.31 -1.52
N ASN A 91 19.04 -10.70 -0.35
CA ASN A 91 19.78 -11.56 0.58
C ASN A 91 20.03 -12.96 0.00
N THR A 92 19.07 -13.52 -0.75
CA THR A 92 19.23 -14.80 -1.45
C THR A 92 20.30 -14.70 -2.54
N ASP A 93 20.31 -13.61 -3.30
CA ASP A 93 21.31 -13.36 -4.35
C ASP A 93 22.72 -13.20 -3.75
N GLN A 94 22.84 -12.50 -2.62
CA GLN A 94 24.12 -12.35 -1.92
C GLN A 94 24.62 -13.68 -1.36
N ALA A 95 23.74 -14.50 -0.79
CA ALA A 95 24.08 -15.85 -0.33
C ALA A 95 24.59 -16.72 -1.50
N ASN A 96 23.97 -16.61 -2.69
CA ASN A 96 24.44 -17.31 -3.89
C ASN A 96 25.88 -16.90 -4.27
N TRP A 97 26.18 -15.60 -4.27
CA TRP A 97 27.54 -15.12 -4.56
C TRP A 97 28.58 -15.59 -3.54
N ASN A 98 28.25 -15.62 -2.25
CA ASN A 98 29.14 -16.12 -1.21
C ASN A 98 29.48 -17.61 -1.41
N VAL A 99 28.49 -18.41 -1.82
CA VAL A 99 28.72 -19.82 -2.17
C VAL A 99 29.70 -19.94 -3.34
N VAL A 100 29.50 -19.18 -4.43
CA VAL A 100 30.38 -19.22 -5.60
C VAL A 100 31.82 -18.84 -5.24
N ILE A 101 32.03 -17.80 -4.42
CA ILE A 101 33.36 -17.37 -3.97
C ILE A 101 34.04 -18.43 -3.08
N SER A 102 33.26 -19.20 -2.32
CA SER A 102 33.76 -20.26 -1.44
C SER A 102 34.14 -21.55 -2.16
N LEU A 103 33.80 -21.70 -3.45
CA LEU A 103 34.18 -22.88 -4.23
C LEU A 103 35.71 -22.93 -4.41
N PRO A 104 36.35 -24.09 -4.20
CA PRO A 104 37.78 -24.23 -4.45
C PRO A 104 38.10 -23.83 -5.89
N LYS A 105 39.11 -22.98 -6.08
CA LYS A 105 39.59 -22.67 -7.44
C LYS A 105 40.15 -23.96 -8.04
N VAL A 106 39.52 -24.45 -9.10
CA VAL A 106 40.04 -25.57 -9.88
C VAL A 106 41.25 -25.03 -10.67
N SER A 107 42.45 -25.24 -10.15
CA SER A 107 43.69 -25.01 -10.91
C SER A 107 43.78 -26.06 -12.01
N LYS A 108 43.83 -25.61 -13.27
CA LYS A 108 44.16 -26.45 -14.43
C LYS A 108 45.61 -26.90 -14.39
#